data_AF-A0A9W4ZCA7-F1
#
_entry.id   AF-A0A9W4ZCA7-F1
#
_cell.length_a   1.000
_cell.length_b   1.000
_cell.length_c   1.000
_cell.angle_alpha   90.00
_cell.angle_beta   90.00
_cell.angle_gamma   90.00
#
_symmetry.space_group_name_H-M   'P 1'
#
loop_
_entity.id
_entity.type
_entity.pdbx_description
1 polymer ?
#
loop_
_entity_poly.entity_id
_entity_poly.type
_entity_poly.pdbx_seq_one_letter_code
_entity_poly.pdbx_strand_id
1 'polypeptide(L)'
;MKGMKWAMSDELHMRGTPFKVSRKVSHEEKNQINIHSIDFHQDEETVNGFYAVSPINVEEEALLSVEFEEAINVLEEREKLIILHVGEGYTEREIAVKLGMGRSTVNQKKNEAFLKINPNYKPLNLRTFFLGKRRNMKNRQLGLTV
;
A
#
# COMPACT_ATOMS: atom_id res chain seq x y z
N MET A 1 -14.53 -22.68 -32.01
CA MET A 1 -13.14 -22.18 -31.99
C MET A 1 -13.10 -20.81 -32.65
N LYS A 2 -12.74 -19.74 -31.93
CA LYS A 2 -12.49 -18.44 -32.57
C LYS A 2 -11.25 -18.62 -33.45
N GLY A 3 -11.41 -18.39 -34.75
CA GLY A 3 -10.26 -18.39 -35.66
C GLY A 3 -9.26 -17.30 -35.27
N MET A 4 -7.98 -17.52 -35.53
CA MET A 4 -6.87 -16.63 -35.17
C MET A 4 -7.11 -15.17 -35.60
N LYS A 5 -7.77 -14.97 -36.75
CA LYS A 5 -8.24 -13.67 -37.25
C LYS A 5 -9.12 -12.91 -36.26
N TRP A 6 -10.03 -13.59 -35.57
CA TRP A 6 -10.94 -12.99 -34.60
C TRP A 6 -10.25 -12.71 -33.26
N ALA A 7 -9.30 -13.55 -32.84
CA ALA A 7 -8.50 -13.30 -31.64
C ALA A 7 -7.62 -12.05 -31.81
N MET A 8 -6.94 -11.91 -32.96
CA MET A 8 -6.16 -10.71 -33.28
C MET A 8 -7.02 -9.45 -33.37
N SER A 9 -8.22 -9.55 -33.95
CA SER A 9 -9.14 -8.41 -34.07
C SER A 9 -9.60 -7.90 -32.70
N ASP A 10 -9.90 -8.81 -31.75
CA ASP A 10 -10.25 -8.44 -30.39
C ASP A 10 -9.07 -7.76 -29.66
N GLU A 11 -7.84 -8.26 -29.80
CA GLU A 11 -6.67 -7.61 -29.20
C GLU A 11 -6.42 -6.21 -29.76
N LEU A 12 -6.52 -6.04 -31.08
CA LEU A 12 -6.27 -4.77 -31.75
C LEU A 12 -7.36 -3.71 -31.46
N HIS A 13 -8.63 -4.11 -31.35
CA HIS A 13 -9.75 -3.16 -31.21
C HIS A 13 -10.23 -2.98 -29.77
N MET A 14 -10.07 -3.98 -28.90
CA MET A 14 -10.53 -3.91 -27.50
C MET A 14 -9.41 -3.60 -26.51
N ARG A 15 -8.15 -3.95 -26.82
CA ARG A 15 -6.99 -3.68 -25.93
C ARG A 15 -6.05 -2.60 -26.46
N GLY A 16 -5.96 -2.42 -27.78
CA GLY A 16 -5.18 -1.35 -28.39
C GLY A 16 -5.87 0.01 -28.31
N THR A 17 -5.08 1.09 -28.32
CA THR A 17 -5.56 2.47 -28.48
C THR A 17 -5.52 2.83 -29.98
N PRO A 18 -6.65 2.75 -30.73
CA PRO A 18 -6.65 3.10 -32.13
C PRO A 18 -6.51 4.61 -32.30
N PHE A 19 -5.54 5.06 -33.09
CA PHE A 19 -5.48 6.45 -33.55
C PHE A 19 -5.81 6.53 -35.03
N LYS A 20 -6.59 7.54 -35.41
CA LYS A 20 -7.14 7.66 -36.76
C LYS A 20 -6.29 8.59 -37.60
N VAL A 21 -5.68 8.06 -38.66
CA VAL A 21 -5.00 8.88 -39.68
C VAL A 21 -6.03 9.35 -40.72
N SER A 22 -6.04 10.66 -41.00
CA SER A 22 -6.96 11.26 -41.97
C SER A 22 -6.64 10.80 -43.40
N ARG A 23 -7.68 10.74 -44.26
CA ARG A 23 -7.51 10.42 -45.70
C ARG A 23 -6.76 11.51 -46.47
N LYS A 24 -6.63 12.71 -45.90
CA LYS A 24 -5.97 13.87 -46.52
C LYS A 24 -4.45 13.92 -46.31
N VAL A 25 -3.87 12.94 -45.62
CA VAL A 25 -2.45 12.89 -45.27
C VAL A 25 -1.66 12.24 -46.41
N SER A 26 -0.55 12.88 -46.82
CA SER A 26 0.31 12.42 -47.91
C SER A 26 1.06 11.12 -47.55
N HIS A 27 1.64 10.44 -48.53
CA HIS A 27 2.41 9.22 -48.26
C HIS A 27 3.68 9.51 -47.45
N GLU A 28 4.29 10.67 -47.68
CA GLU A 28 5.47 11.15 -46.96
C GLU A 28 5.15 11.44 -45.48
N GLU A 29 4.03 12.11 -45.22
CA GLU A 29 3.55 12.41 -43.86
C GLU A 29 3.19 11.13 -43.10
N LYS A 30 2.66 10.11 -43.78
CA LYS A 30 2.40 8.80 -43.17
C LYS A 30 3.68 8.08 -42.77
N ASN A 31 4.73 8.17 -43.58
CA ASN A 31 6.02 7.55 -43.31
C ASN A 31 6.79 8.25 -42.17
N GLN A 32 6.37 9.45 -41.76
CA GLN A 32 6.89 10.14 -40.57
C GLN A 32 6.21 9.70 -39.27
N ILE A 33 5.12 8.92 -39.34
CA ILE A 33 4.43 8.40 -38.16
C ILE A 33 5.24 7.23 -37.59
N ASN A 34 6.11 7.53 -36.64
CA ASN A 34 6.87 6.51 -35.92
C ASN A 34 6.11 6.02 -34.69
N ILE A 35 5.68 4.76 -34.72
CA ILE A 35 5.05 4.06 -33.59
C ILE A 35 6.13 3.20 -32.93
N HIS A 36 6.55 3.56 -31.73
CA HIS A 36 7.49 2.76 -30.94
C HIS A 36 6.75 2.07 -29.80
N SER A 37 7.03 0.79 -29.58
CA SER A 37 6.72 0.15 -28.30
C SER A 37 7.54 0.84 -27.21
N ILE A 38 6.95 1.02 -26.04
CA ILE A 38 7.64 1.61 -24.86
C ILE A 38 8.85 0.75 -24.42
N ASP A 39 8.94 -0.49 -24.89
CA ASP A 39 10.10 -1.34 -24.72
C ASP A 39 11.04 -1.17 -25.91
N PHE A 40 12.04 -0.29 -25.79
CA PHE A 40 13.04 -0.03 -26.81
C PHE A 40 14.42 -0.47 -26.32
N HIS A 41 14.96 -1.54 -26.90
CA HIS A 41 16.40 -1.80 -26.91
C HIS A 41 16.91 -1.48 -28.31
N GLN A 42 17.81 -0.50 -28.41
CA GLN A 42 18.68 -0.36 -29.57
C GLN A 42 20.09 0.02 -29.12
N ASP A 43 21.02 -0.70 -29.72
CA ASP A 43 22.46 -0.48 -29.64
C ASP A 43 22.82 0.94 -30.10
N GLU A 44 23.66 1.59 -29.27
CA GLU A 44 24.56 2.72 -29.57
C GLU A 44 24.03 4.17 -29.69
N GLU A 45 22.73 4.49 -29.54
CA GLU A 45 22.29 5.91 -29.45
C GLU A 45 21.58 6.28 -28.14
N THR A 46 22.24 7.17 -27.38
CA THR A 46 21.70 7.79 -26.17
C THR A 46 20.66 8.85 -26.53
N VAL A 47 19.43 8.42 -26.81
CA VAL A 47 18.27 9.31 -26.77
C VAL A 47 17.72 9.25 -25.36
N ASN A 48 17.56 10.41 -24.70
CA ASN A 48 16.86 10.54 -23.42
C ASN A 48 15.38 10.19 -23.60
N GLY A 49 15.09 8.91 -23.81
CA GLY A 49 13.75 8.36 -23.72
C GLY A 49 13.26 8.59 -22.30
N PHE A 50 12.02 9.06 -22.17
CA PHE A 50 11.35 9.17 -20.89
C PHE A 50 11.28 7.79 -20.25
N TYR A 51 12.31 7.46 -19.47
CA TYR A 51 12.22 6.41 -18.49
C TYR A 51 11.01 6.73 -17.62
N ALA A 52 10.13 5.75 -17.39
CA ALA A 52 9.36 5.72 -16.17
C ALA A 52 10.35 5.48 -15.03
N VAL A 53 11.22 6.47 -14.74
CA VAL A 53 12.02 6.48 -13.53
C VAL A 53 10.98 6.62 -12.43
N SER A 54 10.62 5.50 -11.83
CA SER A 54 9.89 5.55 -10.58
C SER A 54 10.75 6.41 -9.64
N PRO A 55 10.19 7.46 -9.01
CA PRO A 55 10.93 8.24 -8.02
C PRO A 55 11.32 7.40 -6.79
N ILE A 56 10.86 6.14 -6.73
CA ILE A 56 11.14 5.19 -5.67
C ILE A 56 12.58 4.70 -5.80
N ASN A 57 13.39 5.04 -4.80
CA ASN A 57 14.71 4.46 -4.64
C ASN A 57 14.57 3.04 -4.06
N VAL A 58 14.78 2.04 -4.92
CA VAL A 58 14.62 0.61 -4.58
C VAL A 58 15.55 0.19 -3.45
N GLU A 59 16.75 0.77 -3.36
CA GLU A 59 17.72 0.46 -2.32
C GLU A 59 17.25 0.94 -0.94
N GLU A 60 16.68 2.16 -0.89
CA GLU A 60 16.11 2.71 0.35
C GLU A 60 14.89 1.93 0.81
N GLU A 61 14.01 1.52 -0.10
CA GLU A 61 12.85 0.69 0.23
C GLU A 61 13.28 -0.68 0.78
N ALA A 62 14.31 -1.28 0.18
CA ALA A 62 14.86 -2.55 0.66
C ALA A 62 15.43 -2.41 2.08
N LEU A 63 16.17 -1.34 2.38
CA LEU A 63 16.68 -1.09 3.73
C LEU A 63 15.55 -0.91 4.75
N LEU A 64 14.53 -0.10 4.41
CA LEU A 64 13.36 0.12 5.28
C LEU A 64 12.58 -1.18 5.54
N SER A 65 12.52 -2.08 4.56
CA SER A 65 11.85 -3.37 4.71
C SER A 65 12.54 -4.26 5.74
N VAL A 66 13.88 -4.28 5.74
CA VAL A 66 14.69 -5.03 6.71
C VAL A 66 14.55 -4.42 8.11
N GLU A 67 14.66 -3.10 8.24
CA GLU A 67 14.46 -2.41 9.52
C GLU A 67 13.06 -2.67 10.11
N PHE A 68 12.03 -2.71 9.25
CA PHE A 68 10.66 -3.00 9.65
C PHE A 68 10.49 -4.45 10.14
N GLU A 69 11.07 -5.42 9.44
CA GLU A 69 11.05 -6.82 9.86
C GLU A 69 11.75 -7.03 11.21
N GLU A 70 12.92 -6.40 11.39
CA GLU A 70 13.67 -6.44 12.65
C GLU A 70 12.86 -5.83 13.81
N ALA A 71 12.22 -4.69 13.59
CA ALA A 71 11.38 -4.04 14.60
C ALA A 71 10.17 -4.90 15.02
N ILE A 72 9.59 -5.62 14.06
CA ILE A 72 8.40 -6.46 14.29
C ILE A 72 8.75 -7.82 14.90
N ASN A 73 10.00 -8.29 14.78
CA ASN A 73 10.41 -9.60 15.31
C ASN A 73 10.26 -9.76 16.83
N VAL A 74 10.13 -8.67 17.58
CA VAL A 74 9.85 -8.67 19.02
C VAL A 74 8.41 -9.15 19.35
N LEU A 75 7.51 -9.14 18.37
CA LEU A 75 6.08 -9.38 18.57
C LEU A 75 5.66 -10.84 18.35
N GLU A 76 4.60 -11.24 19.06
CA GLU A 76 3.91 -12.51 18.79
C GLU A 76 3.23 -12.47 17.40
N GLU A 77 3.11 -13.61 16.73
CA GLU A 77 2.52 -13.72 15.39
C GLU A 77 1.13 -13.05 15.27
N ARG A 78 0.28 -13.21 16.29
CA ARG A 78 -1.04 -12.54 16.35
C ARG A 78 -0.94 -11.02 16.50
N GLU A 79 0.07 -10.52 17.20
CA GLU A 79 0.32 -9.09 17.36
C GLU A 79 0.86 -8.48 16.06
N LYS A 80 1.76 -9.21 15.36
CA LYS A 80 2.27 -8.82 14.03
C LYS A 80 1.11 -8.57 13.06
N LEU A 81 0.17 -9.52 12.97
CA LEU A 81 -1.00 -9.41 12.10
C LEU A 81 -1.89 -8.19 12.44
N ILE A 82 -2.07 -7.90 13.73
CA ILE A 82 -2.85 -6.73 14.15
C ILE A 82 -2.17 -5.44 13.72
N ILE A 83 -0.86 -5.30 13.92
CA ILE A 83 -0.12 -4.08 13.52
C ILE A 83 -0.09 -3.92 12.01
N LEU A 84 0.09 -5.01 11.26
CA LEU A 84 0.08 -4.98 9.80
C LEU A 84 -1.26 -4.43 9.28
N HIS A 85 -2.39 -4.96 9.76
CA HIS A 85 -3.71 -4.46 9.36
C HIS A 85 -3.97 -3.02 9.81
N VAL A 86 -3.39 -2.58 10.94
CA VAL A 86 -3.44 -1.17 11.32
C VAL A 86 -2.65 -0.30 10.33
N GLY A 87 -1.48 -0.74 9.86
CA GLY A 87 -0.68 -0.06 8.84
C GLY A 87 -1.39 0.02 7.48
N GLU A 88 -2.14 -1.02 7.12
CA GLU A 88 -3.01 -1.05 5.94
C GLU A 88 -4.25 -0.12 6.06
N GLY A 89 -4.52 0.42 7.25
CA GLY A 89 -5.62 1.35 7.51
C GLY A 89 -6.93 0.71 7.99
N TYR A 90 -6.93 -0.57 8.37
CA TYR A 90 -8.13 -1.22 8.90
C TYR A 90 -8.52 -0.67 10.26
N THR A 91 -9.82 -0.60 10.50
CA THR A 91 -10.38 -0.27 11.82
C THR A 91 -10.31 -1.46 12.76
N GLU A 92 -10.26 -1.20 14.07
CA GLU A 92 -10.26 -2.24 15.11
C GLU A 92 -11.45 -3.21 14.98
N ARG A 93 -12.58 -2.74 14.44
CA ARG A 93 -13.78 -3.57 14.21
C ARG A 93 -13.57 -4.54 13.05
N GLU A 94 -12.99 -4.08 11.95
CA GLU A 94 -12.70 -4.94 10.79
C GLU A 94 -11.63 -5.97 11.15
N ILE A 95 -10.59 -5.56 11.88
CA ILE A 95 -9.55 -6.47 12.39
C ILE A 95 -10.17 -7.50 13.34
N ALA A 96 -11.06 -7.08 14.24
CA ALA A 96 -11.77 -7.98 15.15
C ALA A 96 -12.58 -9.05 14.40
N VAL A 97 -13.32 -8.65 13.36
CA VAL A 97 -14.09 -9.58 12.52
C VAL A 97 -13.15 -10.53 11.76
N LYS A 98 -12.09 -10.00 11.15
CA LYS A 98 -11.14 -10.77 10.33
C LYS A 98 -10.38 -11.82 11.15
N LEU A 99 -10.00 -11.48 12.37
CA LEU A 99 -9.24 -12.36 13.26
C LEU A 99 -10.14 -13.14 14.25
N GLY A 100 -11.47 -13.01 14.15
CA GLY A 100 -12.42 -13.73 14.99
C GLY A 100 -12.30 -13.40 16.49
N MET A 101 -11.96 -12.16 16.84
CA MET A 101 -11.69 -11.73 18.21
C MET A 101 -12.54 -10.52 18.62
N GLY A 102 -12.65 -10.28 19.93
CA GLY A 102 -13.35 -9.11 20.44
C GLY A 102 -12.61 -7.81 20.14
N ARG A 103 -13.34 -6.73 19.83
CA ARG A 103 -12.75 -5.40 19.59
C ARG A 103 -11.88 -4.91 20.76
N SER A 104 -12.31 -5.17 22.00
CA SER A 104 -11.54 -4.82 23.20
C SER A 104 -10.20 -5.55 23.24
N THR A 105 -10.20 -6.83 22.87
CA THR A 105 -9.00 -7.67 22.78
C THR A 105 -8.04 -7.17 21.70
N VAL A 106 -8.55 -6.78 20.52
CA VAL A 106 -7.73 -6.15 19.47
C VAL A 106 -7.07 -4.89 19.99
N ASN A 107 -7.83 -4.00 20.63
CA ASN A 107 -7.29 -2.74 21.14
C ASN A 107 -6.24 -2.97 22.23
N GLN A 108 -6.44 -3.96 23.12
CA GLN A 108 -5.45 -4.32 24.13
C GLN A 108 -4.15 -4.84 23.48
N LYS A 109 -4.25 -5.88 22.63
CA LYS A 109 -3.09 -6.46 21.95
C LYS A 109 -2.35 -5.45 21.09
N LYS A 110 -3.08 -4.57 20.39
CA LYS A 110 -2.51 -3.45 19.63
C LYS A 110 -1.63 -2.57 20.52
N ASN A 111 -2.14 -2.12 21.66
CA ASN A 111 -1.40 -1.23 22.56
C ASN A 111 -0.21 -1.94 23.22
N GLU A 112 -0.35 -3.21 23.58
CA GLU A 112 0.76 -4.04 24.10
C GLU A 112 1.86 -4.19 23.04
N ALA A 113 1.50 -4.44 21.79
CA ALA A 113 2.44 -4.55 20.69
C ALA A 113 3.18 -3.22 20.41
N PHE A 114 2.49 -2.08 20.45
CA PHE A 114 3.14 -0.77 20.33
C PHE A 114 4.16 -0.49 21.46
N LEU A 115 3.84 -0.88 22.69
CA LEU A 115 4.75 -0.74 23.83
C LEU A 115 5.96 -1.68 23.73
N LYS A 116 5.79 -2.86 23.13
CA LYS A 116 6.90 -3.79 22.87
C LYS A 116 7.87 -3.25 21.82
N ILE A 117 7.33 -2.67 20.72
CA ILE A 117 8.15 -2.05 19.67
C ILE A 117 8.88 -0.81 20.22
N ASN A 118 8.19 0.03 20.99
CA ASN A 118 8.78 1.24 21.56
C ASN A 118 8.54 1.33 23.08
N PRO A 119 9.40 0.69 23.89
CA PRO A 119 9.28 0.70 25.35
C PRO A 119 9.40 2.09 25.98
N ASN A 120 10.12 3.00 25.31
CA ASN A 120 10.35 4.36 25.77
C ASN A 120 9.26 5.34 25.30
N TYR A 121 8.16 4.83 24.74
CA TYR A 121 7.05 5.66 24.26
C TYR A 121 6.44 6.47 25.41
N LYS A 122 6.62 7.80 25.34
CA LYS A 122 5.93 8.73 26.22
C LYS A 122 4.64 9.17 25.54
N PRO A 123 3.46 8.83 26.08
CA PRO A 123 2.21 9.31 25.50
C PRO A 123 2.22 10.83 25.56
N LEU A 124 2.11 11.46 24.39
CA LEU A 124 1.84 12.89 24.32
C LEU A 124 0.50 13.08 25.03
N ASN A 125 0.44 13.92 26.07
CA ASN A 125 -0.77 14.27 26.83
C ASN A 125 -1.83 15.02 25.98
N LEU A 126 -1.76 14.90 24.65
CA LEU A 126 -2.85 15.18 23.75
C LEU A 126 -3.93 14.15 24.04
N ARG A 127 -5.18 14.59 24.25
CA ARG A 127 -6.36 13.71 24.28
C ARG A 127 -6.25 12.78 23.08
N THR A 128 -5.91 11.55 23.42
CA THR A 128 -5.41 10.47 22.58
C THR A 128 -6.09 10.38 21.20
N PHE A 129 -5.29 10.50 20.12
CA PHE A 129 -5.74 10.11 18.77
C PHE A 129 -6.08 8.61 18.69
N PHE A 130 -5.44 7.77 19.51
CA PHE A 130 -5.54 6.30 19.44
C PHE A 130 -6.35 5.62 20.55
N LEU A 131 -6.63 6.30 21.66
CA LEU A 131 -7.60 5.82 22.66
C LEU A 131 -8.89 6.62 22.47
N GLY A 132 -9.94 5.97 21.97
CA GLY A 132 -11.29 6.45 22.21
C GLY A 132 -11.45 6.74 23.71
N LYS A 133 -12.01 7.92 24.04
CA LYS A 133 -12.20 8.43 25.42
C LYS A 133 -12.39 7.30 26.44
N ARG A 134 -11.36 6.97 27.23
CA ARG A 134 -11.59 6.26 28.50
C ARG A 134 -12.37 7.22 29.38
N ARG A 135 -13.65 6.96 29.60
CA ARG A 135 -14.37 7.56 30.73
C ARG A 135 -13.66 7.09 31.99
N ASN A 136 -13.08 8.02 32.75
CA ASN A 136 -12.63 7.76 34.12
C ASN A 136 -13.88 7.39 34.95
N MET A 137 -14.27 6.11 34.94
CA MET A 137 -15.23 5.61 35.91
C MET A 137 -14.45 5.42 37.21
N LYS A 138 -14.35 6.50 38.00
CA LYS A 138 -13.92 6.39 39.40
C LYS A 138 -14.85 5.37 40.05
N ASN A 139 -14.28 4.29 40.59
CA ASN A 139 -15.01 3.40 41.49
C ASN A 139 -15.43 4.24 42.71
N ARG A 140 -16.71 4.62 42.79
CA ARG A 140 -17.30 5.32 43.95
C ARG A 140 -17.26 4.49 45.24
N GLN A 141 -16.77 3.25 45.19
CA GLN A 141 -16.74 2.31 46.32
C GLN A 141 -15.53 2.47 47.25
N LEU A 142 -14.48 3.21 46.89
CA LEU A 142 -13.39 3.54 47.82
C LEU A 142 -13.64 4.88 48.50
N GLY A 143 -14.78 4.99 49.17
CA GLY A 143 -15.01 5.95 50.23
C GLY A 143 -14.36 5.43 51.50
N LEU A 144 -13.04 5.49 51.59
CA LEU A 144 -12.34 5.25 52.85
C LEU A 144 -12.29 6.57 53.63
N THR A 145 -13.36 6.82 54.38
CA THR A 145 -13.27 7.52 55.66
C THR A 145 -12.76 6.54 56.70
N VAL A 146 -11.49 6.65 57.08
CA VAL A 146 -11.00 6.83 58.47
C VAL A 146 -9.67 7.57 58.37
#